data_AF-A0AA85JWW9-F1
#
_entry.id   AF-A0AA85JWW9-F1
#
_cell.length_a   1.000
_cell.length_b   1.000
_cell.length_c   1.000
_cell.angle_alpha   90.00
_cell.angle_beta   90.00
_cell.angle_gamma   90.00
#
_symmetry.space_group_name_H-M   'P 1'
#
loop_
_entity.id
_entity.type
_entity.pdbx_description
1 polymer ?
#
loop_
_entity_poly.entity_id
_entity_poly.type
_entity_poly.pdbx_seq_one_letter_code
_entity_poly.pdbx_strand_id
1 'polypeptide(L)'
;MERVQLRERFWKVFSITGNLESNRGKGVVGMQPILSPECPVFQYHSHVQIPVPWAHMWGSFRFERHNGTNLDVKIPSFPLYDRTYWSHSDNL
;
A
#
# COMPACT_ATOMS: atom_id res chain seq x y z
N MET A 1 -22.85 5.41 -4.31
CA MET A 1 -21.43 5.68 -4.04
C MET A 1 -21.10 7.02 -4.70
N GLU A 2 -20.37 7.91 -4.04
CA GLU A 2 -19.95 9.17 -4.67
C GLU A 2 -18.66 8.95 -5.47
N ARG A 3 -18.46 9.70 -6.56
CA ARG A 3 -17.20 9.69 -7.31
C ARG A 3 -16.05 10.21 -6.44
N VAL A 4 -14.96 9.46 -6.39
CA VAL A 4 -13.71 9.83 -5.70
C VAL A 4 -12.51 9.57 -6.61
N GLN A 5 -11.46 10.39 -6.50
CA GLN A 5 -10.22 10.20 -7.24
C GLN A 5 -9.04 9.96 -6.29
N LEU A 6 -8.27 8.90 -6.51
CA LEU A 6 -7.05 8.64 -5.75
C LEU A 6 -5.99 9.67 -6.16
N ARG A 7 -5.55 10.48 -5.20
CA ARG A 7 -4.55 11.54 -5.41
C ARG A 7 -3.17 11.16 -4.93
N GLU A 8 -3.09 10.57 -3.75
CA GLU A 8 -1.81 10.26 -3.10
C GLU A 8 -1.83 8.86 -2.51
N ARG A 9 -0.65 8.25 -2.46
CA ARG A 9 -0.35 7.09 -1.62
C ARG A 9 0.66 7.50 -0.57
N PHE A 10 0.53 6.91 0.60
CA PHE A 10 1.54 6.96 1.65
C PHE A 10 1.74 5.57 2.23
N TRP A 11 2.95 5.05 2.09
CA TRP A 11 3.36 3.74 2.58
C TRP A 11 4.34 3.88 3.72
N LYS A 12 4.26 2.94 4.66
CA LYS A 12 5.24 2.70 5.71
C LYS A 12 5.66 1.25 5.67
N VAL A 13 6.95 1.02 5.88
CA VAL A 13 7.56 -0.31 5.96
C VAL A 13 8.36 -0.37 7.24
N PHE A 14 8.07 -1.36 8.10
CA PHE A 14 8.83 -1.62 9.31
C PHE A 14 9.47 -3.00 9.21
N SER A 15 10.80 -3.05 9.26
CA SER A 15 11.57 -4.28 9.14
C SER A 15 11.87 -4.90 10.51
N ILE A 16 12.29 -6.17 10.50
CA ILE A 16 12.80 -6.86 11.69
C ILE A 16 14.01 -6.16 12.35
N THR A 17 14.77 -5.38 11.58
CA THR A 17 15.93 -4.64 12.07
C THR A 17 15.55 -3.38 12.84
N GLY A 18 14.24 -3.09 12.99
CA GLY A 18 13.75 -1.88 13.62
C GLY A 18 13.74 -0.65 12.72
N ASN A 19 14.06 -0.81 11.42
CA ASN A 19 14.06 0.31 10.49
C ASN A 19 12.63 0.62 10.03
N LEU A 20 12.25 1.90 10.13
CA LEU A 20 10.99 2.42 9.60
C LEU A 20 11.26 3.29 8.37
N GLU A 21 10.84 2.81 7.21
CA GLU A 21 10.87 3.56 5.95
C GLU A 21 9.48 4.09 5.62
N SER A 22 9.42 5.24 4.94
CA SER A 22 8.16 5.80 4.47
C SER A 22 8.26 6.36 3.06
N ASN A 23 7.22 6.16 2.26
CA ASN A 23 7.15 6.63 0.88
C ASN A 23 5.81 7.35 0.64
N ARG A 24 5.88 8.63 0.25
CA ARG A 24 4.72 9.39 -0.21
C ARG A 24 4.85 9.65 -1.70
N GLY A 25 3.75 9.55 -2.44
CA GLY A 25 3.77 9.87 -3.86
C GLY A 25 2.38 10.12 -4.45
N LYS A 26 2.35 10.77 -5.61
CA LYS A 26 1.13 10.97 -6.39
C LYS A 26 0.66 9.66 -6.99
N GLY A 27 -0.64 9.40 -6.88
CA GLY A 27 -1.28 8.26 -7.51
C GLY A 27 -0.71 6.90 -7.10
N VAL A 28 -0.98 5.90 -7.93
CA VAL A 28 -0.42 4.54 -7.88
C VAL A 28 0.05 4.18 -9.29
N VAL A 29 1.25 3.62 -9.42
CA VAL A 29 1.83 3.21 -10.73
C VAL A 29 1.72 4.26 -11.87
N GLY A 30 1.82 5.54 -11.52
CA GLY A 30 1.68 6.65 -12.48
C GLY A 30 0.24 7.09 -12.78
N MET A 31 -0.76 6.44 -12.18
CA MET A 31 -2.19 6.71 -12.40
C MET A 31 -2.85 7.34 -11.17
N GLN A 32 -3.85 8.19 -11.40
CA GLN A 32 -4.76 8.71 -10.38
C GLN A 32 -6.19 8.23 -10.68
N PRO A 33 -6.50 6.95 -10.38
CA PRO A 33 -7.76 6.32 -10.76
C PRO A 33 -8.96 7.00 -10.11
N ILE A 34 -10.08 6.99 -10.83
CA ILE A 34 -11.37 7.48 -10.37
C ILE A 34 -12.23 6.27 -10.06
N LEU A 35 -12.83 6.24 -8.87
CA LEU A 35 -13.85 5.26 -8.49
C LEU A 35 -15.21 5.94 -8.51
N SER A 36 -16.20 5.31 -9.13
CA SER A 36 -17.59 5.78 -9.21
C SER A 36 -18.56 4.59 -9.14
N PRO A 37 -19.88 4.79 -9.03
CA PRO A 37 -20.85 3.70 -9.13
C PRO A 37 -20.70 2.84 -10.40
N GLU A 38 -20.35 3.48 -11.52
CA GLU A 38 -20.22 2.84 -12.84
C GLU A 38 -18.87 2.12 -13.00
N CYS A 39 -17.84 2.58 -12.27
CA CYS A 39 -16.52 1.95 -12.23
C CYS A 39 -16.02 1.89 -10.78
N PRO A 40 -16.50 0.91 -9.98
CA PRO A 40 -16.27 0.91 -8.54
C PRO A 40 -14.91 0.34 -8.12
N VAL A 41 -14.19 -0.30 -9.06
CA VAL A 41 -12.97 -1.06 -8.77
C VAL A 41 -11.83 -0.63 -9.69
N PHE A 42 -10.66 -0.46 -9.09
CA PHE A 42 -9.39 -0.33 -9.79
C PHE A 42 -8.38 -1.25 -9.13
N GLN A 43 -7.71 -2.10 -9.91
CA GLN A 43 -6.69 -3.03 -9.43
C GLN A 43 -5.35 -2.71 -10.09
N TYR A 44 -4.27 -2.74 -9.31
CA TYR A 44 -2.91 -2.53 -9.78
C TYR A 44 -1.93 -3.44 -9.04
N HIS A 45 -0.74 -3.61 -9.63
CA HIS A 45 0.36 -4.34 -9.03
C HIS A 45 1.61 -3.45 -8.96
N SER A 46 2.35 -3.53 -7.86
CA SER A 46 3.62 -2.85 -7.66
C SER A 46 4.57 -3.75 -6.86
N HIS A 47 5.82 -3.35 -6.73
CA HIS A 47 6.84 -4.12 -6.01
C HIS A 47 7.57 -3.22 -5.02
N VAL A 48 8.10 -3.84 -3.97
CA VAL A 48 9.03 -3.23 -3.00
C VAL A 48 10.17 -4.20 -2.79
N GLN A 49 11.39 -3.69 -2.68
CA GLN A 49 12.56 -4.49 -2.33
C GLN A 49 12.78 -4.40 -0.83
N ILE A 50 12.83 -5.55 -0.17
CA ILE A 50 13.05 -5.65 1.28
C ILE A 50 14.32 -6.50 1.47
N PRO A 51 15.45 -5.92 1.91
CA PRO A 51 16.71 -6.64 2.05
C PRO A 51 16.77 -7.48 3.35
N VAL A 52 15.62 -7.86 3.91
CA VAL A 52 15.49 -8.65 5.15
C VAL A 52 14.40 -9.72 5.00
N PRO A 53 14.44 -10.82 5.76
CA PRO A 53 13.49 -11.93 5.61
C PRO A 53 12.05 -11.61 5.99
N TRP A 54 11.81 -10.58 6.81
CA TRP A 54 10.48 -10.19 7.28
C TRP A 54 10.35 -8.68 7.51
N ALA A 55 9.18 -8.15 7.14
CA ALA A 55 8.77 -6.78 7.38
C ALA A 55 7.23 -6.68 7.48
N HIS A 56 6.73 -5.55 7.95
CA HIS A 56 5.32 -5.18 7.89
C HIS A 56 5.14 -3.94 7.02
N MET A 57 4.11 -3.95 6.18
CA MET A 57 3.71 -2.79 5.39
C MET A 57 2.31 -2.33 5.79
N TRP A 58 2.12 -1.02 5.84
CA TRP A 58 0.81 -0.39 5.99
C TRP A 58 0.84 1.00 5.38
N GLY A 59 -0.32 1.64 5.28
CA GLY A 59 -0.35 2.95 4.66
C GLY A 59 -1.72 3.59 4.61
N SER A 60 -1.83 4.57 3.72
CA SER A 60 -3.09 5.19 3.37
C SER A 60 -3.10 5.66 1.93
N PHE A 61 -4.29 5.68 1.35
CA PHE A 61 -4.60 6.43 0.15
C PHE A 61 -5.33 7.71 0.52
N ARG A 62 -4.97 8.82 -0.11
CA ARG A 62 -5.75 10.04 -0.08
C ARG A 62 -6.60 10.13 -1.34
N PHE A 63 -7.90 10.16 -1.14
CA PHE A 63 -8.88 10.40 -2.18
C PHE A 63 -9.40 11.84 -2.09
N GLU A 64 -9.73 12.41 -3.25
CA GLU A 64 -10.44 13.67 -3.37
C GLU A 64 -11.86 13.40 -3.88
N ARG A 65 -12.85 14.03 -3.25
CA ARG A 65 -14.26 14.01 -3.67
C ARG A 65 -14.52 15.08 -4.72
N HIS A 66 -15.67 15.01 -5.40
CA HIS A 66 -16.06 16.03 -6.40
C HIS A 66 -16.13 17.45 -5.81
N ASN A 67 -16.51 17.58 -4.54
CA ASN A 67 -16.57 18.87 -3.84
C ASN A 67 -15.19 19.40 -3.35
N GLY A 68 -14.08 18.75 -3.74
CA GLY A 68 -12.72 19.15 -3.36
C GLY A 68 -12.30 18.73 -1.94
N THR A 69 -13.18 18.10 -1.15
CA THR A 69 -12.81 17.58 0.17
C THR A 69 -12.04 16.27 0.06
N ASN A 70 -11.18 16.00 1.06
CA ASN A 70 -10.32 14.83 1.08
C ASN A 70 -10.88 13.72 1.96
N LEU A 71 -10.60 12.47 1.58
CA LEU A 71 -10.88 11.25 2.33
C LEU A 71 -9.59 10.42 2.41
N ASP A 72 -9.10 10.18 3.63
CA ASP A 72 -7.97 9.28 3.85
C ASP A 72 -8.47 7.85 4.14
N VAL A 73 -8.10 6.90 3.29
CA VAL A 73 -8.47 5.48 3.39
C VAL A 73 -7.25 4.70 3.89
N LYS A 74 -7.40 3.99 5.01
CA LYS A 74 -6.32 3.20 5.60
C LYS A 74 -6.10 1.91 4.82
N ILE A 75 -4.84 1.58 4.60
CA ILE A 75 -4.41 0.25 4.16
C ILE A 75 -3.97 -0.51 5.42
N PRO A 76 -4.66 -1.61 5.78
CA PRO A 76 -4.31 -2.41 6.96
C PRO A 76 -2.87 -2.92 6.90
N SER A 77 -2.29 -3.18 8.07
CA SER A 77 -0.97 -3.80 8.15
C SER A 77 -1.01 -5.22 7.59
N PHE A 78 -0.05 -5.56 6.74
CA PHE A 78 0.15 -6.91 6.24
C PHE A 78 1.64 -7.29 6.31
N PRO A 79 1.94 -8.58 6.57
CA PRO A 79 3.33 -9.04 6.63
C PRO A 79 3.89 -9.24 5.21
N LEU A 80 5.18 -8.97 5.08
CA LEU A 80 6.04 -9.43 4.00
C LEU A 80 6.99 -10.44 4.58
N TYR A 81 7.09 -11.62 3.98
CA TYR A 81 8.02 -12.66 4.41
C TYR A 81 8.57 -13.41 3.21
N ASP A 82 9.85 -13.75 3.27
CA ASP A 82 10.43 -14.72 2.35
C ASP A 82 9.98 -16.13 2.77
N ARG A 83 9.28 -16.83 1.87
CA ARG A 83 8.83 -18.21 2.11
C ARG A 83 9.99 -19.19 2.28
N THR A 84 11.14 -18.91 1.66
CA THR A 84 12.28 -19.83 1.68
C THR A 84 12.99 -19.81 3.03
N TYR A 85 12.98 -18.68 3.74
CA TYR A 85 13.55 -18.55 5.08
C TYR A 85 12.93 -19.53 6.08
N TRP A 86 11.59 -19.67 6.05
CA TRP A 86 10.85 -20.54 6.96
C TRP A 86 10.90 -22.02 6.58
N SER A 87 11.07 -22.35 5.30
CA SER A 87 11.21 -23.75 4.87
C SER A 87 12.51 -24.43 5.33
N HIS A 88 13.54 -23.65 5.67
CA HIS A 88 14.81 -24.18 6.18
C HIS A 88 14.86 -24.27 7.71
N SER A 89 14.02 -23.51 8.44
CA SER A 89 13.96 -23.57 9.90
C SER A 89 13.17 -24.77 10.43
N ASP A 90 12.24 -25.32 9.64
CA ASP A 90 11.43 -26.48 10.04
C ASP A 90 12.13 -27.84 9.81
N ASN A 91 13.37 -27.82 9.31
CA ASN A 91 14.21 -29.02 9.09
C ASN A 91 15.36 -29.14 10.10
N LEU A 92 15.27 -28.44 11.24
CA LEU A 92 16.21 -28.54 12.36
C LEU A 92 15.48 -28.95 13.65
#